data_AF-A0A1Q7R9Q2-F1
#
_entry.id   AF-A0A1Q7R9Q2-F1
#
_cell.length_a   1.000
_cell.length_b   1.000
_cell.length_c   1.000
_cell.angle_alpha   90.00
_cell.angle_beta   90.00
_cell.angle_gamma   90.00
#
_symmetry.space_group_name_H-M   'P 1'
#
loop_
_entity.id
_entity.type
_entity.pdbx_description
1 polymer ?
#
loop_
_entity_poly.entity_id
_entity_poly.type
_entity_poly.pdbx_seq_one_letter_code
_entity_poly.pdbx_strand_id
1 'polypeptide(L)'
;MSVSTRPSEAPVLSESSAGLLRELVAHLRQNRTQLREEWARRITRAELLTAMTEEEIFAEATAVYDNYVEALETGTFEALQAYSRRLSERIIPRGVETDEVVGIVLLLRDVLARSLFTKYQDNVEKLNRILDSYEPAANRIANTVAVGFVEERERIIRQQQEAIRELSTPVLQVRERLLILPIIGVIDPQRARQLTEQLLRAIRANRAKVVVIDVTGVAAMDSGVANHLVQTV
;
A
#
# COMPACT_ATOMS: atom_id res chain seq x y z
N MET A 1 -24.59 -0.58 -28.49
CA MET A 1 -23.18 -0.19 -28.76
C MET A 1 -22.31 -0.95 -27.78
N SER A 2 -21.68 -2.03 -28.23
CA SER A 2 -20.84 -2.89 -27.41
C SER A 2 -19.40 -2.40 -27.50
N VAL A 3 -18.83 -1.94 -26.38
CA VAL A 3 -17.42 -1.55 -26.28
C VAL A 3 -16.60 -2.81 -26.10
N SER A 4 -15.86 -3.20 -27.14
CA SER A 4 -14.88 -4.27 -27.13
C SER A 4 -13.58 -3.73 -26.52
N THR A 5 -13.28 -4.15 -25.29
CA THR A 5 -11.97 -3.93 -24.66
C THR A 5 -10.95 -4.88 -25.27
N ARG A 6 -10.08 -4.36 -26.15
CA ARG A 6 -8.88 -5.08 -26.57
C ARG A 6 -7.87 -5.09 -25.40
N PRO A 7 -7.16 -6.19 -25.15
CA PRO A 7 -6.05 -6.19 -24.21
C PRO A 7 -4.94 -5.28 -24.76
N SER A 8 -4.39 -4.44 -23.89
CA SER A 8 -3.24 -3.57 -24.19
C SER A 8 -2.00 -4.44 -24.39
N GLU A 9 -1.65 -4.75 -25.63
CA GLU A 9 -0.36 -5.36 -25.96
C GLU A 9 0.78 -4.43 -25.53
N ALA A 10 1.73 -4.96 -24.78
CA ALA A 10 2.96 -4.24 -24.45
C ALA A 10 3.70 -3.91 -25.77
N PRO A 11 4.26 -2.69 -25.91
CA PRO A 11 4.94 -2.30 -27.15
C PRO A 11 6.13 -3.23 -27.41
N VAL A 12 6.14 -3.87 -28.58
CA VAL A 12 7.25 -4.71 -29.05
C VAL A 12 8.47 -3.81 -29.24
N LEU A 13 9.48 -3.98 -28.37
CA LEU A 13 10.74 -3.24 -28.48
C LEU A 13 11.41 -3.59 -29.82
N SER A 14 11.85 -2.57 -30.57
CA SER A 14 12.67 -2.80 -31.77
C SER A 14 13.96 -3.58 -31.39
N GLU A 15 14.52 -4.41 -32.28
CA GLU A 15 15.75 -5.16 -32.00
C GLU A 15 16.90 -4.27 -31.49
N SER A 16 16.96 -3.03 -32.00
CA SER A 16 17.91 -2.02 -31.52
C SER A 16 17.64 -1.60 -30.06
N SER A 17 16.38 -1.44 -29.66
CA SER A 17 16.01 -1.08 -28.28
C SER A 17 16.28 -2.23 -27.31
N ALA A 18 16.05 -3.48 -27.72
CA ALA A 18 16.37 -4.66 -26.91
C ALA A 18 17.88 -4.84 -26.69
N GLY A 19 18.72 -4.47 -27.66
CA GLY A 19 20.18 -4.43 -27.50
C GLY A 19 20.62 -3.39 -26.46
N LEU A 20 20.07 -2.17 -26.53
CA LEU A 20 20.38 -1.08 -25.61
C LEU A 20 19.94 -1.40 -24.17
N LEU A 21 18.76 -1.98 -23.99
CA LEU A 21 18.25 -2.39 -22.68
C LEU A 21 19.14 -3.47 -22.03
N ARG A 22 19.63 -4.44 -22.80
CA ARG A 22 20.60 -5.44 -22.31
C ARG A 22 21.91 -4.81 -21.87
N GLU A 23 22.46 -3.88 -22.65
CA GLU A 23 23.69 -3.16 -22.30
C GLU A 23 23.52 -2.33 -21.02
N LEU A 24 22.35 -1.69 -20.88
CA LEU A 24 21.95 -0.97 -19.69
C LEU A 24 21.87 -1.88 -18.46
N VAL A 25 21.13 -3.00 -18.55
CA VAL A 25 21.01 -3.95 -17.45
C VAL A 25 22.38 -4.51 -17.03
N ALA A 26 23.25 -4.82 -18.00
CA ALA A 26 24.61 -5.26 -17.72
C ALA A 26 25.40 -4.21 -16.93
N HIS A 27 25.27 -2.91 -17.27
CA HIS A 27 25.85 -1.82 -16.50
C HIS A 27 25.37 -1.78 -15.06
N LEU A 28 24.05 -1.88 -14.86
CA LEU A 28 23.43 -1.84 -13.54
C LEU A 28 23.81 -3.05 -12.69
N ARG A 29 23.98 -4.23 -13.30
CA ARG A 29 24.49 -5.44 -12.62
C ARG A 29 25.96 -5.31 -12.24
N GLN A 30 26.80 -4.78 -13.13
CA GLN A 30 28.23 -4.59 -12.87
C GLN A 30 28.48 -3.62 -11.71
N ASN A 31 27.70 -2.54 -11.64
CA ASN A 31 27.86 -1.50 -10.62
C ASN A 31 26.92 -1.68 -9.42
N ARG A 32 26.28 -2.85 -9.27
CA ARG A 32 25.20 -3.07 -8.31
C ARG A 32 25.57 -2.70 -6.87
N THR A 33 26.78 -3.07 -6.43
CA THR A 33 27.21 -2.86 -5.04
C THR A 33 27.32 -1.38 -4.74
N GLN A 34 28.05 -0.65 -5.59
CA GLN A 34 28.24 0.79 -5.47
C GLN A 34 26.90 1.54 -5.52
N LEU A 35 26.00 1.15 -6.43
CA LEU A 35 24.71 1.83 -6.61
C LEU A 35 23.76 1.60 -5.42
N ARG A 36 23.72 0.38 -4.86
CA ARG A 36 22.92 0.07 -3.66
C ARG A 36 23.44 0.79 -2.43
N GLU A 37 24.75 0.79 -2.22
CA GLU A 37 25.39 1.51 -1.12
C GLU A 37 25.15 3.01 -1.21
N GLU A 38 25.30 3.61 -2.39
CA GLU A 38 25.02 5.02 -2.60
C GLU A 38 23.54 5.35 -2.39
N TRP A 39 22.63 4.48 -2.85
CA TRP A 39 21.20 4.67 -2.64
C TRP A 39 20.83 4.59 -1.16
N ALA A 40 21.25 3.55 -0.44
CA ALA A 40 21.02 3.42 1.00
C ALA A 40 21.58 4.62 1.77
N ARG A 41 22.80 5.05 1.45
CA ARG A 41 23.42 6.24 2.06
C ARG A 41 22.61 7.51 1.83
N ARG A 42 22.01 7.67 0.65
CA ARG A 42 21.16 8.84 0.34
C ARG A 42 19.83 8.79 1.07
N ILE A 43 19.24 7.61 1.24
CA ILE A 43 18.03 7.42 2.07
C ILE A 43 18.32 7.89 3.50
N THR A 44 19.40 7.39 4.10
CA THR A 44 19.81 7.78 5.47
C THR A 44 20.11 9.27 5.58
N ARG A 45 20.84 9.86 4.62
CA ARG A 45 21.16 11.29 4.61
C ARG A 45 19.95 12.21 4.42
N ALA A 46 18.93 11.73 3.71
CA ALA A 46 17.69 12.46 3.51
C ALA A 46 16.70 12.28 4.68
N GLU A 47 17.10 11.55 5.73
CA GLU A 47 16.27 11.24 6.89
C GLU A 47 14.94 10.58 6.48
N LEU A 48 14.97 9.72 5.46
CA LEU A 48 13.83 8.91 5.03
C LEU A 48 13.90 7.53 5.70
N LEU A 49 12.75 6.94 6.01
CA LEU A 49 12.62 5.68 6.77
C LEU A 49 13.24 5.75 8.16
N THR A 50 13.08 6.85 8.90
CA THR A 50 13.61 6.98 10.27
C THR A 50 13.06 5.92 11.22
N ALA A 51 11.92 5.33 10.87
CA ALA A 51 11.33 4.21 11.58
C ALA A 51 12.11 2.88 11.43
N MET A 52 13.14 2.82 10.59
CA MET A 52 13.97 1.63 10.29
C MET A 52 15.44 1.85 10.67
N THR A 53 16.17 0.78 11.00
CA THR A 53 17.61 0.85 11.25
C THR A 53 18.40 1.00 9.94
N GLU A 54 19.65 1.48 10.00
CA GLU A 54 20.51 1.54 8.82
C GLU A 54 20.73 0.16 8.17
N GLU A 55 20.83 -0.89 8.98
CA GLU A 55 20.94 -2.27 8.51
C GLU A 55 19.67 -2.72 7.78
N GLU A 56 18.49 -2.40 8.32
CA GLU A 56 17.21 -2.65 7.66
C GLU A 56 17.14 -1.88 6.33
N ILE A 57 17.44 -0.59 6.32
CA ILE A 57 17.45 0.25 5.11
C ILE A 57 18.38 -0.35 4.04
N PHE A 58 19.58 -0.78 4.42
CA PHE A 58 20.54 -1.38 3.49
C PHE A 58 20.04 -2.71 2.91
N ALA A 59 19.45 -3.57 3.75
CA ALA A 59 18.88 -4.84 3.31
C ALA A 59 17.69 -4.63 2.35
N GLU A 60 16.80 -3.69 2.67
CA GLU A 60 15.66 -3.34 1.82
C GLU A 60 16.10 -2.69 0.51
N ALA A 61 17.03 -1.73 0.55
CA ALA A 61 17.60 -1.11 -0.64
C ALA A 61 18.27 -2.14 -1.55
N THR A 62 18.93 -3.15 -0.97
CA THR A 62 19.48 -4.26 -1.74
C THR A 62 18.38 -5.02 -2.46
N ALA A 63 17.40 -5.54 -1.72
CA ALA A 63 16.34 -6.35 -2.28
C ALA A 63 15.49 -5.59 -3.33
N VAL A 64 15.14 -4.33 -3.07
CA VAL A 64 14.37 -3.52 -4.03
C VAL A 64 15.19 -3.26 -5.29
N TYR A 65 16.50 -2.98 -5.17
CA TYR A 65 17.35 -2.79 -6.33
C TYR A 65 17.46 -4.08 -7.18
N ASP A 66 17.62 -5.26 -6.57
CA ASP A 66 17.65 -6.53 -7.31
C ASP A 66 16.35 -6.73 -8.09
N ASN A 67 15.20 -6.58 -7.44
CA ASN A 67 13.89 -6.72 -8.08
C ASN A 67 13.68 -5.67 -9.18
N TYR A 68 14.19 -4.44 -8.99
CA TYR A 68 14.12 -3.39 -9.98
C TYR A 68 14.91 -3.74 -11.26
N VAL A 69 16.16 -4.19 -11.12
CA VAL A 69 17.01 -4.58 -12.26
C VAL A 69 16.45 -5.81 -12.96
N GLU A 70 15.92 -6.78 -12.21
CA GLU A 70 15.24 -7.95 -12.77
C GLU A 70 14.01 -7.52 -13.59
N ALA A 71 13.16 -6.64 -13.04
CA ALA A 71 11.98 -6.15 -13.75
C ALA A 71 12.31 -5.37 -15.03
N LEU A 72 13.44 -4.65 -15.05
CA LEU A 72 13.95 -4.01 -16.28
C LEU A 72 14.41 -5.03 -17.33
N GLU A 73 15.00 -6.14 -16.89
CA GLU A 73 15.53 -7.17 -17.78
C GLU A 73 14.42 -8.04 -18.40
N THR A 74 13.46 -8.46 -17.58
CA THR A 74 12.40 -9.37 -17.98
C THR A 74 11.17 -8.66 -18.54
N GLY A 75 10.98 -7.39 -18.19
CA GLY A 75 9.74 -6.64 -18.44
C GLY A 75 8.55 -7.10 -17.58
N THR A 76 8.78 -7.99 -16.61
CA THR A 76 7.79 -8.52 -15.67
C THR A 76 7.91 -7.83 -14.31
N PHE A 77 6.81 -7.40 -13.72
CA PHE A 77 6.79 -6.55 -12.53
C PHE A 77 6.25 -7.26 -11.28
N GLU A 78 5.84 -8.52 -11.41
CA GLU A 78 5.14 -9.30 -10.38
C GLU A 78 6.01 -9.48 -9.13
N ALA A 79 7.29 -9.82 -9.29
CA ALA A 79 8.23 -9.99 -8.18
C ALA A 79 8.41 -8.68 -7.40
N LEU A 80 8.60 -7.58 -8.12
CA LEU A 80 8.74 -6.25 -7.54
C LEU A 80 7.46 -5.80 -6.83
N GLN A 81 6.28 -6.03 -7.42
CA GLN A 81 4.99 -5.72 -6.79
C GLN A 81 4.77 -6.54 -5.52
N ALA A 82 5.02 -7.85 -5.57
CA ALA A 82 4.88 -8.74 -4.41
C ALA A 82 5.88 -8.39 -3.29
N TYR A 83 7.09 -7.96 -3.64
CA TYR A 83 8.04 -7.43 -2.66
C TYR A 83 7.55 -6.12 -2.04
N SER A 84 7.15 -5.15 -2.88
CA SER A 84 6.69 -3.83 -2.46
C SER A 84 5.48 -3.92 -1.54
N ARG A 85 4.54 -4.83 -1.81
CA ARG A 85 3.39 -5.11 -0.93
C ARG A 85 3.82 -5.62 0.44
N ARG A 86 4.68 -6.64 0.49
CA ARG A 86 5.18 -7.20 1.76
C ARG A 86 5.97 -6.19 2.57
N LEU A 87 6.74 -5.31 1.90
CA LEU A 87 7.44 -4.22 2.57
C LEU A 87 6.44 -3.20 3.12
N SER A 88 5.45 -2.79 2.32
CA SER A 88 4.38 -1.86 2.72
C SER A 88 3.64 -2.34 3.98
N GLU A 89 3.27 -3.61 4.04
CA GLU A 89 2.64 -4.25 5.20
C GLU A 89 3.49 -4.15 6.48
N ARG A 90 4.83 -4.09 6.37
CA ARG A 90 5.74 -3.92 7.53
C ARG A 90 5.98 -2.46 7.91
N ILE A 91 6.06 -1.55 6.94
CA ILE A 91 6.46 -0.16 7.18
C ILE A 91 5.28 0.77 7.50
N ILE A 92 4.09 0.50 6.97
CA ILE A 92 2.89 1.30 7.25
C ILE A 92 2.55 1.31 8.75
N PRO A 93 2.55 0.16 9.47
CA PRO A 93 2.32 0.16 10.92
C PRO A 93 3.41 0.86 11.73
N ARG A 94 4.62 1.01 11.16
CA ARG A 94 5.74 1.74 11.78
C ARG A 94 5.66 3.25 11.57
N GLY A 95 4.61 3.73 10.88
CA GLY A 95 4.35 5.15 10.65
C GLY A 95 5.08 5.74 9.44
N VAL A 96 5.56 4.91 8.52
CA VAL A 96 6.19 5.40 7.28
C VAL A 96 5.14 6.07 6.39
N GLU A 97 5.45 7.28 5.95
CA GLU A 97 4.54 8.13 5.18
C GLU A 97 4.74 7.99 3.65
N THR A 98 3.74 8.44 2.90
CA THR A 98 3.71 8.30 1.44
C THR A 98 4.82 9.11 0.75
N ASP A 99 5.13 10.29 1.27
CA ASP A 99 6.19 11.16 0.77
C ASP A 99 7.57 10.53 0.99
N GLU A 100 7.78 9.78 2.07
CA GLU A 100 9.03 9.03 2.27
C GLU A 100 9.22 7.96 1.18
N VAL A 101 8.18 7.17 0.90
CA VAL A 101 8.21 6.12 -0.13
C VAL A 101 8.47 6.71 -1.51
N VAL A 102 7.77 7.78 -1.87
CA VAL A 102 8.00 8.50 -3.14
C VAL A 102 9.42 9.06 -3.18
N GLY A 103 9.90 9.65 -2.09
CA GLY A 103 11.26 10.18 -1.97
C GLY A 103 12.32 9.13 -2.24
N ILE A 104 12.19 7.93 -1.67
CA ILE A 104 13.13 6.81 -1.86
C ILE A 104 13.19 6.34 -3.31
N VAL A 105 12.04 6.25 -3.98
CA VAL A 105 11.96 5.91 -5.42
C VAL A 105 12.64 6.98 -6.27
N LEU A 106 12.44 8.27 -5.96
CA LEU A 106 13.11 9.38 -6.65
C LEU A 106 14.62 9.40 -6.40
N LEU A 107 15.08 9.04 -5.20
CA LEU A 107 16.50 8.90 -4.89
C LEU A 107 17.14 7.79 -5.72
N LEU A 108 16.46 6.64 -5.90
CA LEU A 108 16.94 5.58 -6.79
C LEU A 108 17.09 6.11 -8.21
N ARG A 109 16.07 6.84 -8.69
CA ARG A 109 16.11 7.45 -10.02
C ARG A 109 17.32 8.39 -10.19
N ASP A 110 17.64 9.24 -9.21
CA ASP A 110 18.81 10.12 -9.27
C ASP A 110 20.13 9.32 -9.27
N VAL A 111 20.25 8.30 -8.43
CA VAL A 111 21.44 7.41 -8.39
C VAL A 111 21.67 6.75 -9.75
N LEU A 112 20.60 6.19 -10.34
CA LEU A 112 20.67 5.55 -11.64
C LEU A 112 20.97 6.57 -12.74
N ALA A 113 20.29 7.71 -12.77
CA ALA A 113 20.52 8.76 -13.77
C ALA A 113 21.99 9.23 -13.80
N ARG A 114 22.60 9.46 -12.63
CA ARG A 114 24.02 9.83 -12.52
C ARG A 114 24.95 8.72 -13.02
N SER A 115 24.63 7.47 -12.73
CA SER A 115 25.38 6.31 -13.21
C SER A 115 25.34 6.19 -14.74
N LEU A 116 24.16 6.40 -15.34
CA LEU A 116 23.99 6.38 -16.80
C LEU A 116 24.69 7.57 -17.46
N PHE A 117 24.56 8.76 -16.89
CA PHE A 117 25.26 9.93 -17.39
C PHE A 117 26.77 9.70 -17.37
N THR A 118 27.33 9.20 -16.26
CA THR A 118 28.77 8.93 -16.14
C THR A 118 29.27 7.94 -17.21
N LYS A 119 28.48 6.91 -17.54
CA LYS A 119 28.85 5.91 -18.55
C LYS A 119 28.72 6.42 -20.00
N TYR A 120 27.74 7.26 -20.28
CA TYR A 120 27.35 7.60 -21.66
C TYR A 120 27.55 9.07 -22.04
N GLN A 121 28.10 9.90 -21.14
CA GLN A 121 28.33 11.34 -21.38
C GLN A 121 29.12 11.65 -22.66
N ASP A 122 30.06 10.78 -23.07
CA ASP A 122 30.88 10.98 -24.28
C ASP A 122 30.11 10.74 -25.59
N ASN A 123 28.90 10.15 -25.52
CA ASN A 123 28.05 9.90 -26.66
C ASN A 123 26.60 10.23 -26.34
N VAL A 124 26.26 11.52 -26.48
CA VAL A 124 24.93 12.07 -26.17
C VAL A 124 23.82 11.39 -26.97
N GLU A 125 24.06 11.03 -28.24
CA GLU A 125 23.07 10.33 -29.06
C GLU A 125 22.77 8.94 -28.50
N LYS A 126 23.80 8.20 -28.08
CA LYS A 126 23.64 6.91 -27.42
C LYS A 126 22.94 7.03 -26.06
N LEU A 127 23.30 8.05 -25.26
CA LEU A 127 22.64 8.33 -23.98
C LEU A 127 21.14 8.56 -24.18
N ASN A 128 20.73 9.39 -25.14
CA ASN A 128 19.32 9.65 -25.43
C ASN A 128 18.57 8.37 -25.80
N ARG A 129 19.14 7.53 -26.69
CA ARG A 129 18.52 6.26 -27.09
C ARG A 129 18.37 5.26 -25.93
N ILE A 130 19.31 5.28 -24.99
CA ILE A 130 19.24 4.47 -23.76
C ILE A 130 18.12 4.99 -22.86
N LEU A 131 18.05 6.30 -22.65
CA LEU A 131 16.99 6.93 -21.86
C LEU A 131 15.61 6.66 -22.47
N ASP A 132 15.45 6.78 -23.78
CA ASP A 132 14.20 6.45 -24.49
C ASP A 132 13.75 5.00 -24.26
N SER A 133 14.70 4.08 -24.10
CA SER A 133 14.42 2.67 -23.85
C SER A 133 14.16 2.38 -22.35
N TYR A 134 14.81 3.11 -21.45
CA TYR A 134 14.79 2.92 -19.99
C TYR A 134 13.61 3.62 -19.30
N GLU A 135 13.40 4.90 -19.63
CA GLU A 135 12.45 5.79 -18.94
C GLU A 135 11.02 5.24 -18.92
N PRO A 136 10.46 4.66 -20.01
CA PRO A 136 9.12 4.09 -19.96
C PRO A 136 8.98 2.96 -18.92
N ALA A 137 10.00 2.09 -18.81
CA ALA A 137 9.99 1.00 -17.85
C ALA A 137 10.17 1.53 -16.41
N ALA A 138 11.12 2.45 -16.21
CA ALA A 138 11.37 3.08 -14.92
C ALA A 138 10.15 3.84 -14.38
N ASN A 139 9.46 4.62 -15.23
CA ASN A 139 8.26 5.37 -14.85
C ASN A 139 7.09 4.44 -14.52
N ARG A 140 6.91 3.33 -15.24
CA ARG A 140 5.90 2.31 -14.90
C ARG A 140 6.19 1.68 -13.54
N ILE A 141 7.45 1.33 -13.26
CA ILE A 141 7.85 0.80 -11.96
C ILE A 141 7.55 1.80 -10.85
N ALA A 142 8.02 3.04 -10.99
CA ALA A 142 7.83 4.09 -9.98
C ALA A 142 6.35 4.32 -9.67
N ASN A 143 5.51 4.43 -10.70
CA ASN A 143 4.07 4.61 -10.53
C ASN A 143 3.42 3.41 -9.85
N THR A 144 3.77 2.19 -10.26
CA THR A 144 3.22 0.95 -9.68
C THR A 144 3.55 0.83 -8.20
N VAL A 145 4.78 1.14 -7.80
CA VAL A 145 5.21 1.11 -6.40
C VAL A 145 4.48 2.17 -5.58
N ALA A 146 4.41 3.41 -6.09
CA ALA A 146 3.75 4.51 -5.40
C ALA A 146 2.24 4.27 -5.21
N VAL A 147 1.54 3.87 -6.27
CA VAL A 147 0.11 3.55 -6.20
C VAL A 147 -0.13 2.34 -5.30
N GLY A 148 0.66 1.27 -5.45
CA GLY A 148 0.52 0.08 -4.63
C GLY A 148 0.70 0.34 -3.13
N PHE A 149 1.61 1.26 -2.76
CA PHE A 149 1.75 1.69 -1.36
C PHE A 149 0.49 2.40 -0.84
N VAL A 150 -0.08 3.32 -1.64
CA VAL A 150 -1.30 4.06 -1.26
C VAL A 150 -2.48 3.09 -1.13
N GLU A 151 -2.68 2.19 -2.09
CA GLU A 151 -3.74 1.18 -2.06
C GLU A 151 -3.64 0.28 -0.83
N GLU A 152 -2.42 -0.13 -0.47
CA GLU A 152 -2.16 -0.95 0.72
C GLU A 152 -2.43 -0.18 2.01
N ARG A 153 -2.03 1.11 2.07
CA ARG A 153 -2.35 1.99 3.19
C ARG A 153 -3.84 2.16 3.37
N GLU A 154 -4.59 2.41 2.30
CA GLU A 154 -6.04 2.49 2.36
C GLU A 154 -6.68 1.17 2.77
N ARG A 155 -6.15 0.04 2.31
CA ARG A 155 -6.61 -1.30 2.70
C ARG A 155 -6.47 -1.49 4.20
N ILE A 156 -5.33 -1.13 4.77
CA ILE A 156 -5.08 -1.19 6.23
C ILE A 156 -6.05 -0.26 6.97
N ILE A 157 -6.25 0.97 6.51
CA ILE A 157 -7.20 1.92 7.12
C ILE A 157 -8.62 1.34 7.12
N ARG A 158 -9.09 0.77 5.99
CA ARG A 158 -10.41 0.14 5.91
C ARG A 158 -10.55 -1.02 6.91
N GLN A 159 -9.54 -1.89 6.99
CA GLN A 159 -9.54 -2.99 7.96
C GLN A 159 -9.54 -2.50 9.41
N GLN A 160 -8.79 -1.45 9.72
CA GLN A 160 -8.79 -0.82 11.04
C GLN A 160 -10.17 -0.23 11.37
N GLN A 161 -10.81 0.45 10.41
CA GLN A 161 -12.16 1.00 10.59
C GLN A 161 -13.20 -0.10 10.81
N GLU A 162 -13.13 -1.21 10.09
CA GLU A 162 -13.99 -2.37 10.28
C GLU A 162 -13.78 -3.00 11.67
N ALA A 163 -12.53 -3.23 12.07
CA ALA A 163 -12.20 -3.75 13.39
C ALA A 163 -12.69 -2.82 14.52
N ILE A 164 -12.53 -1.51 14.38
CA ILE A 164 -13.06 -0.52 15.32
C ILE A 164 -14.58 -0.62 15.38
N ARG A 165 -15.29 -0.75 14.24
CA ARG A 165 -16.75 -0.90 14.22
C ARG A 165 -17.20 -2.16 14.97
N GLU A 166 -16.52 -3.29 14.74
CA GLU A 166 -16.81 -4.55 15.43
C GLU A 166 -16.55 -4.46 16.94
N LEU A 167 -15.45 -3.82 17.35
CA LEU A 167 -15.07 -3.64 18.76
C LEU A 167 -15.87 -2.56 19.49
N SER A 168 -16.48 -1.61 18.77
CA SER A 168 -17.20 -0.47 19.37
C SER A 168 -18.67 -0.76 19.67
N THR A 169 -19.16 -1.97 19.35
CA THR A 169 -20.55 -2.37 19.61
C THR A 169 -20.73 -3.81 20.13
N PRO A 170 -19.91 -4.29 21.09
CA PRO A 170 -20.10 -5.63 21.62
C PRO A 170 -21.34 -5.67 22.50
N VAL A 171 -22.19 -6.68 22.33
CA VAL A 171 -23.25 -6.97 23.31
C VAL A 171 -22.60 -7.65 24.51
N LEU A 172 -22.55 -6.97 25.65
CA LEU A 172 -21.89 -7.44 26.86
C LEU A 172 -22.94 -8.01 27.84
N GLN A 173 -22.63 -9.15 28.46
CA GLN A 173 -23.44 -9.67 29.56
C GLN A 173 -22.96 -9.08 30.89
N VAL A 174 -23.80 -8.28 31.54
CA VAL A 174 -23.46 -7.64 32.84
C VAL A 174 -23.74 -8.59 34.01
N ARG A 175 -24.82 -9.38 33.91
CA ARG A 175 -25.18 -10.46 34.86
C ARG A 175 -26.14 -11.43 34.19
N GLU A 176 -26.57 -12.47 34.92
CA GLU A 176 -27.56 -13.42 34.40
C GLU A 176 -28.80 -12.68 33.87
N ARG A 177 -29.16 -12.96 32.61
CA ARG A 177 -30.32 -12.41 31.90
C ARG A 177 -30.33 -10.87 31.71
N LEU A 178 -29.22 -10.18 31.93
CA LEU A 178 -29.06 -8.73 31.66
C LEU A 178 -27.92 -8.50 30.66
N LEU A 179 -28.24 -7.87 29.54
CA LEU A 179 -27.27 -7.44 28.53
C LEU A 179 -27.15 -5.91 28.49
N ILE A 180 -25.97 -5.43 28.10
CA ILE A 180 -25.75 -4.04 27.74
C ILE A 180 -25.18 -3.97 26.31
N LEU A 181 -25.69 -3.04 25.52
CA LEU A 181 -25.21 -2.72 24.19
C LEU A 181 -24.78 -1.25 24.16
N PRO A 182 -23.49 -0.95 24.36
CA PRO A 182 -22.96 0.39 24.16
C PRO A 182 -22.88 0.71 22.67
N ILE A 183 -23.29 1.93 22.32
CA ILE A 183 -23.20 2.45 20.96
C ILE A 183 -22.33 3.70 20.95
N ILE A 184 -21.23 3.64 20.20
CA ILE A 184 -20.24 4.71 20.09
C ILE A 184 -20.14 5.19 18.63
N GLY A 185 -20.14 6.51 18.42
CA GLY A 185 -19.96 7.14 17.11
C GLY A 185 -21.26 7.25 16.30
N VAL A 186 -21.14 7.29 14.97
CA VAL A 186 -22.27 7.49 14.06
C VAL A 186 -22.99 6.17 13.80
N ILE A 187 -24.33 6.17 13.80
CA ILE A 187 -25.13 5.01 13.39
C ILE A 187 -25.72 5.27 12.01
N ASP A 188 -25.24 4.52 11.02
CA ASP A 188 -25.85 4.44 9.70
C ASP A 188 -26.83 3.24 9.62
N PRO A 189 -27.67 3.15 8.56
CA PRO A 189 -28.65 2.05 8.41
C PRO A 189 -28.05 0.65 8.29
N GLN A 190 -26.78 0.51 7.88
CA GLN A 190 -26.10 -0.79 7.81
C GLN A 190 -25.67 -1.23 9.21
N ARG A 191 -25.07 -0.31 9.97
CA ARG A 191 -24.66 -0.53 11.36
C ARG A 191 -25.85 -0.84 12.26
N ALA A 192 -26.97 -0.15 12.10
CA ALA A 192 -28.19 -0.42 12.85
C ALA A 192 -28.69 -1.86 12.69
N ARG A 193 -28.68 -2.38 11.45
CA ARG A 193 -29.06 -3.78 11.15
C ARG A 193 -28.11 -4.77 11.80
N GLN A 194 -26.80 -4.54 11.69
CA GLN A 194 -25.78 -5.39 12.29
C GLN A 194 -25.91 -5.44 13.83
N LEU A 195 -26.14 -4.29 14.46
CA LEU A 195 -26.42 -4.15 15.89
C LEU A 195 -27.62 -4.98 16.32
N THR A 196 -28.74 -4.84 15.62
CA THR A 196 -29.96 -5.60 15.85
C THR A 196 -29.71 -7.11 15.77
N GLU A 197 -29.03 -7.59 14.72
CA GLU A 197 -28.74 -9.01 14.55
C GLU A 197 -27.81 -9.58 15.64
N GLN A 198 -26.81 -8.82 16.05
CA GLN A 198 -25.92 -9.21 17.15
C GLN A 198 -26.67 -9.25 18.48
N LEU A 199 -27.51 -8.24 18.75
CA LEU A 199 -28.32 -8.17 19.96
C LEU A 199 -29.31 -9.32 20.07
N LEU A 200 -30.07 -9.61 19.01
CA LEU A 200 -31.02 -10.73 19.00
C LEU A 200 -30.33 -12.08 19.22
N ARG A 201 -29.16 -12.30 18.61
CA ARG A 201 -28.34 -13.50 18.86
C ARG A 201 -27.92 -13.59 20.33
N ALA A 202 -27.45 -12.50 20.92
CA ALA A 202 -27.02 -12.45 22.30
C ALA A 202 -28.19 -12.62 23.29
N ILE A 203 -29.37 -12.03 23.03
CA ILE A 203 -30.60 -12.22 23.82
C ILE A 203 -30.95 -13.70 23.87
N ARG A 204 -30.95 -14.38 22.71
CA ARG A 204 -31.25 -15.81 22.62
C ARG A 204 -30.24 -16.66 23.38
N ALA A 205 -28.94 -16.41 23.19
CA ALA A 205 -27.87 -17.17 23.81
C ALA A 205 -27.89 -17.04 25.35
N ASN A 206 -28.14 -15.82 25.86
CA ASN A 206 -28.10 -15.52 27.29
C ASN A 206 -29.47 -15.59 27.97
N ARG A 207 -30.54 -15.92 27.23
CA ARG A 207 -31.94 -15.83 27.67
C ARG A 207 -32.23 -14.51 28.39
N ALA A 208 -31.75 -13.42 27.80
CA ALA A 208 -31.84 -12.09 28.39
C ALA A 208 -33.30 -11.67 28.56
N LYS A 209 -33.64 -11.12 29.73
CA LYS A 209 -34.95 -10.51 30.02
C LYS A 209 -34.91 -8.99 29.91
N VAL A 210 -33.73 -8.41 30.07
CA VAL A 210 -33.50 -6.98 30.06
C VAL A 210 -32.28 -6.69 29.20
N VAL A 211 -32.41 -5.69 28.34
CA VAL A 211 -31.32 -5.12 27.54
C VAL A 211 -31.24 -3.64 27.86
N VAL A 212 -30.05 -3.15 28.16
CA VAL A 212 -29.76 -1.72 28.26
C VAL A 212 -29.02 -1.30 27.00
N ILE A 213 -29.56 -0.37 26.24
CA ILE A 213 -28.88 0.24 25.09
C ILE A 213 -28.30 1.55 25.56
N ASP A 214 -26.98 1.64 25.62
CA ASP A 214 -26.28 2.85 26.05
C ASP A 214 -25.89 3.68 24.81
N VAL A 215 -26.58 4.80 24.63
CA VAL A 215 -26.40 5.73 23.50
C VAL A 215 -25.55 6.95 23.87
N THR A 216 -24.93 6.96 25.05
CA THR A 216 -24.14 8.12 25.53
C THR A 216 -22.96 8.46 24.61
N GLY A 217 -22.44 7.49 23.85
CA GLY A 217 -21.37 7.68 22.88
C GLY A 217 -21.80 8.07 21.46
N VAL A 218 -23.11 8.27 21.20
CA VAL A 218 -23.62 8.55 19.85
C VAL A 218 -23.50 10.04 19.52
N ALA A 219 -22.61 10.39 18.59
CA ALA A 219 -22.33 11.79 18.21
C ALA A 219 -23.43 12.41 17.31
N ALA A 220 -24.03 11.60 16.44
CA ALA A 220 -25.15 11.99 15.58
C ALA A 220 -25.95 10.74 15.17
N MET A 221 -27.29 10.84 15.24
CA MET A 221 -28.21 9.76 14.87
C MET A 221 -29.32 10.30 13.97
N ASP A 222 -29.57 9.64 12.85
CA ASP A 222 -30.74 9.90 12.02
C ASP A 222 -32.00 9.39 12.73
N SER A 223 -33.06 10.20 12.73
CA SER A 223 -34.40 9.84 13.22
C SER A 223 -34.93 8.49 12.69
N GLY A 224 -34.63 8.12 11.44
CA GLY A 224 -35.02 6.84 10.86
C GLY A 224 -34.29 5.66 11.50
N VAL A 225 -33.02 5.85 11.86
CA VAL A 225 -32.21 4.83 12.54
C VAL A 225 -32.64 4.67 14.00
N ALA A 226 -32.95 5.78 14.69
CA ALA A 226 -33.47 5.76 16.05
C ALA A 226 -34.76 4.94 16.16
N ASN A 227 -35.69 5.17 15.23
CA ASN A 227 -36.96 4.46 15.19
C ASN A 227 -36.78 2.95 14.93
N HIS A 228 -35.81 2.60 14.08
CA HIS A 228 -35.53 1.19 13.76
C HIS A 228 -34.96 0.41 14.96
N LEU A 229 -34.14 1.05 15.79
CA LEU A 229 -33.62 0.47 17.03
C LEU A 229 -34.73 0.24 18.06
N VAL A 230 -35.65 1.20 18.22
CA VAL A 230 -36.79 1.09 19.15
C VAL A 230 -37.73 -0.05 18.74
N GLN A 231 -37.97 -0.26 17.44
CA GLN A 231 -38.86 -1.32 16.95
C GLN A 231 -38.27 -2.74 17.04
N THR A 232 -36.97 -2.86 17.35
CA THR A 232 -36.28 -4.16 17.42
C THR A 232 -36.53 -4.90 18.76
N VAL A 233 -36.92 -4.18 19.82
CA VAL A 233 -37.09 -4.65 21.20
C VAL A 233 -38.50 -4.41 21.71
#